data_AF-A0A386CA06-F1
#
_entry.id   AF-A0A386CA06-F1
#
_cell.length_a   1.000
_cell.length_b   1.000
_cell.length_c   1.000
_cell.angle_alpha   90.00
_cell.angle_beta   90.00
_cell.angle_gamma   90.00
#
_symmetry.space_group_name_H-M   'P 1'
#
loop_
_entity.id
_entity.type
_entity.pdbx_description
1 polymer ?
#
loop_
_entity_poly.entity_id
_entity_poly.type
_entity_poly.pdbx_seq_one_letter_code
_entity_poly.pdbx_strand_id
1 'polypeptide(L)'
;MWTRRRALGALGALAAAGAYAAMRPSLAAGEPRALLSRPIPSTGEQLPVVGLGSWITFNVGDDPSRATVAPTSCAISSTRAAGVVDSSPMYGSSQDTIGYGVKKAG
;
A
#
# COMPACT_ATOMS: atom_id res chain seq x y z
N MET A 1 -23.55 28.39 39.35
CA MET A 1 -22.61 28.95 40.35
C MET A 1 -21.35 28.10 40.36
N TRP A 2 -20.19 28.68 40.05
CA TRP A 2 -18.90 27.98 40.06
C TRP A 2 -18.36 27.93 41.49
N THR A 3 -18.03 26.73 41.98
CA THR A 3 -17.38 26.55 43.28
C THR A 3 -15.87 26.38 43.07
N ARG A 4 -15.04 26.85 44.01
CA ARG A 4 -13.56 26.71 43.94
C ARG A 4 -13.12 25.28 43.64
N ARG A 5 -13.80 24.29 44.23
CA ARG A 5 -13.57 22.86 44.00
C ARG A 5 -13.82 22.44 42.55
N ARG A 6 -14.89 22.95 41.92
CA ARG A 6 -15.19 22.68 40.50
C ARG A 6 -14.17 23.35 39.57
N ALA A 7 -13.71 24.54 39.93
CA ALA A 7 -12.67 25.25 39.16
C ALA A 7 -11.33 24.49 39.17
N LEU A 8 -10.89 24.04 40.35
CA LEU A 8 -9.66 23.26 40.49
C LEU A 8 -9.78 21.88 39.82
N GLY A 9 -10.95 21.24 39.90
CA GLY A 9 -11.20 19.98 39.21
C GLY A 9 -11.13 20.10 37.69
N ALA A 10 -11.69 21.18 37.12
CA ALA A 10 -11.64 21.43 35.68
C ALA A 10 -10.20 21.71 35.19
N LEU A 11 -9.42 22.48 35.96
CA LEU A 11 -8.00 22.74 35.65
C LEU A 11 -7.16 21.45 35.72
N GLY A 12 -7.40 20.62 36.74
CA GLY A 12 -6.73 19.31 36.86
C GLY A 12 -7.08 18.37 35.69
N ALA A 13 -8.34 18.35 35.27
CA ALA A 13 -8.78 17.55 34.12
C ALA A 13 -8.15 18.04 32.80
N LEU A 14 -8.04 19.36 32.60
CA LEU A 14 -7.36 19.95 31.44
C LEU A 14 -5.86 19.62 31.42
N ALA A 15 -5.18 19.71 32.56
CA ALA A 15 -3.78 19.35 32.68
C ALA A 15 -3.55 17.85 32.40
N ALA A 16 -4.41 16.98 32.94
CA ALA A 16 -4.35 15.54 32.69
C ALA A 16 -4.63 15.20 31.21
N ALA A 17 -5.59 15.87 30.57
CA ALA A 17 -5.87 15.69 29.15
C ALA A 17 -4.70 16.15 28.26
N GLY A 18 -4.05 17.28 28.61
CA GLY A 18 -2.86 17.77 27.91
C GLY A 18 -1.67 16.82 28.05
N ALA A 19 -1.41 16.31 29.26
CA ALA A 19 -0.37 15.33 29.52
C ALA A 19 -0.63 14.01 28.78
N TYR A 20 -1.87 13.53 28.78
CA TYR A 20 -2.27 12.34 28.03
C TYR A 20 -2.05 12.53 26.53
N ALA A 21 -2.46 13.66 25.95
CA ALA A 21 -2.26 13.98 24.54
C ALA A 21 -0.77 14.05 24.15
N ALA A 22 0.08 14.62 25.01
CA ALA A 22 1.53 14.70 24.78
C ALA A 22 2.25 13.35 24.88
N MET A 23 1.71 12.42 25.66
CA MET A 23 2.23 11.05 25.79
C MET A 23 1.64 10.09 24.75
N ARG A 24 0.67 10.52 23.94
CA ARG A 24 0.19 9.67 22.84
C ARG A 24 1.36 9.48 21.88
N PRO A 25 1.74 8.23 21.58
CA PRO A 25 2.71 8.00 20.51
C PRO A 25 2.15 8.70 19.27
N SER A 26 2.93 9.62 18.72
CA SER A 26 2.64 10.15 17.40
C SER A 26 2.60 8.94 16.48
N LEU A 27 1.40 8.57 16.03
CA LEU A 27 1.26 7.84 14.79
C LEU A 27 1.75 8.84 13.75
N ALA A 28 3.07 8.89 13.57
CA ALA A 28 3.65 9.44 12.38
C ALA A 28 3.03 8.61 11.26
N ALA A 29 2.02 9.18 10.60
CA ALA A 29 1.66 8.73 9.27
C ALA A 29 2.98 8.82 8.52
N GLY A 30 3.61 7.67 8.28
CA GLY A 30 4.90 7.66 7.62
C GLY A 30 4.75 8.43 6.33
N GLU A 31 5.54 9.49 6.15
CA GLU A 31 5.63 10.18 4.88
C GLU A 31 5.76 9.12 3.79
N PRO A 32 5.00 9.20 2.68
CA PRO A 32 5.06 8.22 1.61
C PRO A 32 6.51 8.14 1.12
N ARG A 33 7.23 7.13 1.62
CA ARG A 33 8.65 6.99 1.36
C ARG A 33 8.76 6.54 -0.09
N ALA A 34 9.44 7.35 -0.91
CA ALA A 34 9.72 6.98 -2.28
C ALA A 34 10.34 5.58 -2.32
N LEU A 35 9.90 4.77 -3.29
CA LEU A 35 10.42 3.42 -3.46
C LEU A 35 11.92 3.46 -3.69
N LEU A 36 12.63 2.49 -3.08
CA LEU A 36 14.03 2.29 -3.38
C LEU A 36 14.15 1.91 -4.87
N SER A 37 14.93 2.68 -5.60
CA SER A 37 15.09 2.54 -7.05
C SER A 37 16.56 2.56 -7.48
N ARG A 38 16.82 2.05 -8.67
CA ARG A 38 18.13 2.05 -9.32
C ARG A 38 17.96 2.53 -10.77
N PRO A 39 18.92 3.31 -11.31
CA PRO A 39 18.90 3.71 -12.70
C PRO A 39 19.17 2.51 -13.62
N ILE A 40 18.48 2.43 -14.76
CA ILE A 40 18.90 1.60 -15.89
C ILE A 40 20.17 2.23 -16.49
N PRO A 41 21.29 1.50 -16.63
CA PRO A 41 22.57 2.09 -17.06
C PRO A 41 22.54 2.85 -18.38
N SER A 42 21.72 2.41 -19.34
CA SER A 42 21.63 3.01 -20.67
C SER A 42 20.70 4.22 -20.76
N THR A 43 19.65 4.29 -19.93
CA THR A 43 18.61 5.34 -20.04
C THR A 43 18.56 6.30 -18.85
N GLY A 44 19.11 5.90 -17.71
CA GLY A 44 18.98 6.64 -16.44
C GLY A 44 17.59 6.57 -15.81
N GLU A 45 16.65 5.80 -16.38
CA GLU A 45 15.31 5.64 -15.82
C GLU A 45 15.37 4.94 -14.45
N GLN A 46 14.69 5.53 -13.45
CA GLN A 46 14.66 5.00 -12.09
C GLN A 46 13.66 3.86 -11.96
N LEU A 47 14.15 2.62 -11.95
CA LEU A 47 13.33 1.44 -11.70
C LEU A 47 13.34 1.05 -10.22
N PRO A 48 12.18 0.77 -9.61
CA PRO A 48 12.10 0.12 -8.30
C PRO A 48 12.94 -1.14 -8.22
N VAL A 49 13.62 -1.35 -7.09
CA VAL A 49 14.49 -2.54 -6.90
C VAL A 49 13.72 -3.83 -6.68
N VAL A 50 12.41 -3.74 -6.42
CA VAL A 50 11.49 -4.87 -6.29
C VAL A 50 10.38 -4.71 -7.33
N GLY A 51 10.16 -5.75 -8.13
CA GLY A 51 9.05 -5.84 -9.08
C GLY A 51 8.22 -7.11 -8.85
N LEU A 52 7.16 -7.27 -9.65
CA LEU A 52 6.28 -8.43 -9.62
C LEU A 52 6.51 -9.33 -10.84
N GLY A 53 6.99 -10.56 -10.62
CA GLY A 53 7.04 -11.59 -11.66
C GLY A 53 5.69 -12.28 -11.86
N SER A 54 5.35 -12.63 -13.09
CA SER A 54 4.05 -13.22 -13.43
C SER A 54 4.05 -14.71 -13.79
N TRP A 55 5.22 -15.36 -13.85
CA TRP A 55 5.35 -16.79 -14.14
C TRP A 55 4.60 -17.64 -13.09
N ILE A 56 3.84 -18.66 -13.54
CA ILE A 56 3.01 -19.60 -12.73
C ILE A 56 1.86 -18.92 -11.98
N THR A 57 2.13 -17.90 -11.15
CA THR A 57 1.14 -17.30 -10.24
C THR A 57 -0.06 -16.71 -10.98
N PHE A 58 0.15 -16.16 -12.17
CA PHE A 58 -0.89 -15.55 -12.99
C PHE A 58 -1.39 -16.46 -14.11
N ASN A 59 -0.81 -17.65 -14.29
CA ASN A 59 -1.25 -18.58 -15.33
C ASN A 59 -2.42 -19.44 -14.80
N VAL A 60 -3.62 -18.86 -14.80
CA VAL A 60 -4.83 -19.47 -14.23
C VAL A 60 -5.75 -20.14 -15.25
N GLY A 61 -5.44 -20.04 -16.54
CA GLY A 61 -6.27 -20.53 -17.65
C GLY A 61 -7.55 -19.73 -17.79
N ASP A 62 -8.60 -20.38 -18.30
CA ASP A 62 -9.91 -19.76 -18.52
C ASP A 62 -10.81 -19.77 -17.28
N ASP A 63 -10.27 -20.07 -16.09
CA ASP A 63 -11.05 -20.09 -14.85
C ASP A 63 -11.21 -18.67 -14.29
N PRO A 64 -12.40 -18.05 -14.44
CA PRO A 64 -12.61 -16.67 -14.02
C PRO A 64 -12.59 -16.56 -12.50
N SER A 65 -12.91 -17.63 -11.77
CA SER A 65 -12.87 -17.66 -10.31
C SER A 65 -11.43 -17.50 -9.81
N ARG A 66 -10.48 -18.14 -10.51
CA ARG A 66 -9.03 -18.05 -10.24
C ARG A 66 -8.42 -16.73 -10.69
N ALA A 67 -8.94 -16.12 -11.75
CA ALA A 67 -8.57 -14.75 -12.15
C ALA A 67 -9.07 -13.69 -11.14
N THR A 68 -10.19 -13.94 -10.45
CA THR A 68 -10.77 -13.04 -9.45
C THR A 68 -10.26 -13.21 -8.01
N VAL A 69 -9.38 -14.18 -7.74
CA VAL A 69 -8.87 -14.38 -6.37
C VAL A 69 -8.06 -13.14 -5.96
N ALA A 70 -8.19 -12.76 -4.70
CA ALA A 70 -7.50 -11.64 -4.04
C ALA A 70 -6.03 -11.35 -4.43
N PRO A 71 -5.15 -12.33 -4.75
CA PRO A 71 -3.80 -12.03 -5.23
C PRO A 71 -3.77 -11.19 -6.51
N THR A 72 -4.71 -11.29 -7.46
CA THR A 72 -4.63 -10.48 -8.68
C THR A 72 -4.89 -9.00 -8.40
N SER A 73 -5.96 -8.67 -7.68
CA SER A 73 -6.28 -7.28 -7.32
C SER A 73 -5.33 -6.69 -6.28
N CYS A 74 -4.88 -7.49 -5.31
CA CYS A 74 -3.92 -7.07 -4.29
C CYS A 74 -2.52 -6.91 -4.90
N ALA A 75 -2.07 -7.84 -5.74
CA ALA A 75 -0.78 -7.72 -6.43
C ALA A 75 -0.82 -6.56 -7.43
N ILE A 76 -1.91 -6.34 -8.17
CA ILE A 76 -2.00 -5.21 -9.10
C ILE A 76 -2.09 -3.86 -8.37
N SER A 77 -2.84 -3.77 -7.28
CA SER A 77 -2.81 -2.59 -6.41
C SER A 77 -1.42 -2.37 -5.82
N SER A 78 -0.73 -3.45 -5.45
CA SER A 78 0.67 -3.40 -5.01
C SER A 78 1.63 -3.04 -6.15
N THR A 79 1.34 -3.34 -7.42
CA THR A 79 2.17 -2.92 -8.56
C THR A 79 2.05 -1.45 -8.85
N ARG A 80 0.90 -0.82 -8.60
CA ARG A 80 0.82 0.66 -8.56
C ARG A 80 1.77 1.22 -7.49
N ALA A 81 2.01 0.48 -6.42
CA ALA A 81 2.97 0.81 -5.38
C ALA A 81 4.39 0.23 -5.61
N ALA A 82 4.63 -0.68 -6.57
CA ALA A 82 5.91 -1.32 -6.83
C ALA A 82 6.52 -0.96 -8.20
N GLY A 83 5.74 -0.33 -9.08
CA GLY A 83 6.15 0.28 -10.35
C GLY A 83 6.50 -0.66 -11.51
N VAL A 84 6.76 -1.96 -11.29
CA VAL A 84 7.22 -2.88 -12.35
C VAL A 84 6.53 -4.25 -12.30
N VAL A 85 6.08 -4.73 -13.46
CA VAL A 85 5.57 -6.10 -13.69
C VAL A 85 6.38 -6.75 -14.81
N ASP A 86 6.94 -7.93 -14.54
CA ASP A 86 7.60 -8.77 -15.55
C ASP A 86 6.61 -9.77 -16.15
N SER A 87 6.56 -9.84 -17.48
CA SER A 87 5.69 -10.74 -18.22
C SER A 87 6.31 -11.19 -19.55
N SER A 88 5.77 -12.28 -20.10
CA SER A 88 6.22 -12.90 -21.34
C SER A 88 5.06 -13.61 -22.05
N PRO A 89 5.01 -13.63 -23.39
CA PRO A 89 4.05 -14.44 -24.15
C PRO A 89 4.10 -15.93 -23.82
N MET A 90 5.21 -16.40 -23.23
CA MET A 90 5.39 -17.80 -22.84
C MET A 90 4.74 -18.16 -21.50
N TYR A 91 4.27 -17.18 -20.71
CA TYR A 91 3.70 -17.44 -19.38
C TYR A 91 2.22 -17.85 -19.42
N GLY A 92 1.73 -18.32 -20.57
CA GLY A 92 0.36 -18.74 -20.78
C GLY A 92 -0.62 -17.59 -20.54
N SER A 93 -1.67 -17.86 -19.77
CA SER A 93 -2.74 -16.89 -19.47
C SER A 93 -2.34 -15.73 -18.55
N SER A 94 -1.08 -15.64 -18.11
CA SER A 94 -0.61 -14.60 -17.19
C SER A 94 -0.84 -13.18 -17.70
N GLN A 95 -0.55 -12.91 -18.97
CA GLN A 95 -0.69 -11.55 -19.53
C GLN A 95 -2.16 -11.12 -19.58
N ASP A 96 -3.06 -12.01 -19.99
CA ASP A 96 -4.50 -11.75 -20.04
C ASP A 96 -5.08 -11.57 -18.64
N THR A 97 -4.62 -12.38 -17.68
CA THR A 97 -5.04 -12.31 -16.27
C THR A 97 -4.64 -10.98 -15.63
N ILE A 98 -3.41 -10.50 -15.90
CA ILE A 98 -2.96 -9.17 -15.48
C ILE A 98 -3.82 -8.10 -16.13
N GLY A 99 -4.06 -8.17 -17.44
CA GLY A 99 -4.88 -7.20 -18.18
C GLY A 99 -6.31 -7.11 -17.63
N TYR A 100 -6.93 -8.26 -17.31
CA TYR A 100 -8.22 -8.32 -16.63
C TYR A 100 -8.20 -7.63 -15.26
N GLY A 101 -7.19 -7.93 -14.45
CA GLY A 101 -7.07 -7.35 -13.11
C GLY A 101 -6.80 -5.83 -13.12
N VAL A 102 -6.02 -5.33 -14.09
CA VAL A 102 -5.78 -3.89 -14.27
C VAL A 102 -7.08 -3.17 -14.60
N LYS A 103 -7.86 -3.69 -15.57
CA LYS A 103 -9.18 -3.14 -15.95
C LYS A 103 -10.16 -3.12 -14.79
N LYS A 104 -10.12 -4.14 -13.91
CA LYS A 104 -11.01 -4.22 -12.75
C LYS A 104 -10.61 -3.28 -11.61
N ALA A 105 -9.32 -2.95 -11.49
CA ALA A 105 -8.79 -2.09 -10.44
C ALA A 105 -8.91 -0.57 -10.74
N GLY A 106 -9.47 -0.19 -11.89
CA GLY A 106 -9.74 1.20 -12.28
C GLY A 106 -9.88 1.35 -13.78
#